data_AF-A0A957CPI8-F1
#
_entry.id   AF-A0A957CPI8-F1
#
_cell.length_a   1.000
_cell.length_b   1.000
_cell.length_c   1.000
_cell.angle_alpha   90.00
_cell.angle_beta   90.00
_cell.angle_gamma   90.00
#
_symmetry.space_group_name_H-M   'P 1'
#
loop_
_entity.id
_entity.type
_entity.pdbx_description
1 polymer ?
#
loop_
_entity_poly.entity_id
_entity_poly.type
_entity_poly.pdbx_seq_one_letter_code
_entity_poly.pdbx_strand_id
1 'polypeptide(L)'
;MSKQRIGGLTAVSIAIDFITIIVLARWNTTLTNQLQTLTAINAAGLGGIFVLFCFSVYFLKKLEPENNRLPVTWIPNQLLSVNGQRVLGILFGIALALSVAHQLGYMEAIFVVDDRVLGAGESSAFFVYGPASWLGAGLIYMLILSSATPPRFKRAERRYVPVAALGLLGVNLMLVWATAELNAAIHASGIFWSVPVFIILAVLFIPTRLVFFTKHPQVSTLISFGIMLLAATFSIVNG
;
A
#
# COMPACT_ATOMS: atom_id res chain seq x y z
N MET A 1 25.02 -8.24 24.90
CA MET A 1 24.24 -7.02 24.58
C MET A 1 23.37 -7.11 23.31
N SER A 2 23.26 -8.25 22.59
CA SER A 2 22.50 -8.32 21.33
C SER A 2 21.01 -8.71 21.45
N LYS A 3 20.59 -9.41 22.52
CA LYS A 3 19.19 -9.84 22.70
C LYS A 3 18.19 -8.70 22.93
N GLN A 4 18.63 -7.61 23.56
CA GLN A 4 17.75 -6.49 23.94
C GLN A 4 17.29 -5.63 22.75
N ARG A 5 18.06 -5.59 21.65
CA ARG A 5 17.69 -4.85 20.42
C ARG A 5 16.81 -5.64 19.45
N ILE A 6 16.79 -6.98 19.54
CA ILE A 6 15.95 -7.85 18.69
C ILE A 6 14.47 -7.66 19.01
N GLY A 7 14.11 -7.55 20.30
CA GLY A 7 12.71 -7.33 20.72
C GLY A 7 12.17 -5.95 20.34
N GLY A 8 13.04 -4.94 20.21
CA GLY A 8 12.63 -3.57 19.93
C GLY A 8 11.97 -3.39 18.56
N LEU A 9 12.52 -4.00 17.51
CA LEU A 9 11.99 -3.84 16.15
C LEU A 9 10.65 -4.58 15.97
N THR A 10 10.53 -5.76 16.57
CA THR A 10 9.29 -6.54 16.60
C THR A 10 8.18 -5.77 17.30
N ALA A 11 8.48 -5.25 18.49
CA ALA A 11 7.52 -4.46 19.26
C ALA A 11 7.07 -3.22 18.49
N VAL A 12 8.01 -2.53 17.82
CA VAL A 12 7.69 -1.37 16.96
C VAL A 12 6.78 -1.77 15.80
N SER A 13 7.10 -2.87 15.10
CA SER A 13 6.27 -3.35 13.98
C SER A 13 4.85 -3.69 14.42
N ILE A 14 4.71 -4.41 15.54
CA ILE A 14 3.41 -4.78 16.09
C ILE A 14 2.65 -3.55 16.59
N ALA A 15 3.34 -2.61 17.26
CA ALA A 15 2.73 -1.37 17.73
C ALA A 15 2.20 -0.52 16.57
N ILE A 16 2.95 -0.42 15.46
CA ILE A 16 2.52 0.30 14.25
C ILE A 16 1.29 -0.36 13.64
N ASP A 17 1.25 -1.68 13.53
CA ASP A 17 0.07 -2.40 13.03
C ASP A 17 -1.14 -2.20 13.94
N PHE A 18 -0.94 -2.25 15.26
CA PHE A 18 -2.00 -2.02 16.23
C PHE A 18 -2.56 -0.59 16.18
N ILE A 19 -1.68 0.41 16.05
CA ILE A 19 -2.09 1.81 15.82
C ILE A 19 -2.91 1.90 14.53
N THR A 20 -2.52 1.19 13.49
CA THR A 20 -3.23 1.18 12.21
C THR A 20 -4.63 0.58 12.35
N ILE A 21 -4.77 -0.51 13.12
CA ILE A 21 -6.08 -1.09 13.45
C ILE A 21 -6.94 -0.08 14.21
N ILE A 22 -6.39 0.65 15.18
CA ILE A 22 -7.10 1.70 15.91
C ILE A 22 -7.56 2.81 14.95
N VAL A 23 -6.68 3.26 14.06
CA VAL A 23 -6.99 4.30 13.07
C VAL A 23 -8.10 3.83 12.13
N LEU A 24 -8.04 2.60 11.62
CA LEU A 24 -9.10 2.02 10.81
C LEU A 24 -10.43 1.99 11.58
N ALA A 25 -10.43 1.44 12.79
CA ALA A 25 -11.64 1.32 13.60
C ALA A 25 -12.28 2.67 13.96
N ARG A 26 -11.48 3.74 14.07
CA ARG A 26 -11.96 5.06 14.49
C ARG A 26 -12.26 6.00 13.33
N TRP A 27 -11.45 5.99 12.28
CA TRP A 27 -11.44 7.03 11.24
C TRP A 27 -11.84 6.51 9.86
N ASN A 28 -11.99 5.19 9.66
CA ASN A 28 -12.33 4.64 8.34
C ASN A 28 -13.66 5.20 7.81
N THR A 29 -14.70 5.29 8.64
CA THR A 29 -15.99 5.85 8.22
C THR A 29 -15.86 7.32 7.80
N THR A 30 -15.14 8.13 8.56
CA THR A 30 -14.91 9.54 8.22
C THR A 30 -14.14 9.69 6.91
N LEU A 31 -13.08 8.90 6.72
CA LEU A 31 -12.29 8.90 5.48
C LEU A 31 -13.11 8.40 4.29
N THR A 32 -13.91 7.34 4.48
CA THR A 32 -14.79 6.79 3.43
C THR A 32 -15.79 7.85 2.99
N ASN A 33 -16.45 8.54 3.92
CA ASN A 33 -17.41 9.60 3.61
C ASN A 33 -16.76 10.78 2.86
N GLN A 34 -15.52 11.12 3.19
CA GLN A 34 -14.77 12.14 2.44
C GLN A 34 -14.42 11.67 1.03
N LEU A 35 -13.98 10.42 0.88
CA LEU A 35 -13.59 9.82 -0.41
C LEU A 35 -14.77 9.47 -1.31
N GLN A 36 -15.99 9.39 -0.78
CA GLN A 36 -17.22 9.31 -1.60
C GLN A 36 -17.47 10.59 -2.40
N THR A 37 -16.92 11.73 -1.97
CA THR A 37 -16.96 12.96 -2.77
C THR A 37 -15.81 12.96 -3.78
N LEU A 38 -16.13 12.88 -5.07
CA LEU A 38 -15.13 12.82 -6.14
C LEU A 38 -14.50 14.20 -6.33
N THR A 39 -13.27 14.37 -5.86
CA THR A 39 -12.58 15.66 -5.90
C THR A 39 -11.11 15.54 -6.27
N ALA A 40 -10.59 16.55 -6.96
CA ALA A 40 -9.17 16.65 -7.27
C ALA A 40 -8.28 16.69 -6.02
N ILE A 41 -8.79 17.20 -4.88
CA ILE A 41 -8.07 17.23 -3.60
C ILE A 41 -7.87 15.81 -3.07
N ASN A 42 -8.89 14.96 -3.14
CA ASN A 42 -8.80 13.55 -2.73
C ASN A 42 -7.82 12.78 -3.63
N ALA A 43 -7.88 13.00 -4.95
CA ALA A 43 -6.93 12.45 -5.91
C ALA A 43 -5.48 12.90 -5.62
N ALA A 44 -5.27 14.19 -5.32
CA ALA A 44 -3.96 14.72 -4.94
C ALA A 44 -3.47 14.15 -3.59
N GLY A 45 -4.36 13.95 -2.63
CA GLY A 45 -4.08 13.31 -1.35
C GLY A 45 -3.62 11.86 -1.53
N LEU A 46 -4.33 11.08 -2.35
CA LEU A 46 -3.96 9.72 -2.73
C LEU A 46 -2.56 9.69 -3.40
N GLY A 47 -2.30 10.61 -4.33
CA GLY A 47 -0.99 10.76 -4.96
C GLY A 47 0.13 11.10 -3.98
N GLY A 48 -0.13 12.03 -3.04
CA GLY A 48 0.83 12.42 -2.00
C GLY A 48 1.17 11.25 -1.06
N ILE A 49 0.16 10.50 -0.62
CA ILE A 49 0.36 9.31 0.22
C ILE A 49 1.08 8.20 -0.55
N PHE A 50 0.79 8.04 -1.84
CA PHE A 50 1.52 7.09 -2.69
C PHE A 50 3.01 7.44 -2.82
N VAL A 51 3.36 8.73 -2.95
CA VAL A 51 4.76 9.18 -2.95
C VAL A 51 5.43 8.86 -1.61
N LEU A 52 4.77 9.17 -0.49
CA LEU A 52 5.27 8.83 0.84
C LEU A 52 5.47 7.32 1.01
N PHE A 53 4.52 6.52 0.54
CA PHE A 53 4.60 5.07 0.49
C PHE A 53 5.81 4.58 -0.30
N CYS A 54 6.05 5.13 -1.49
CA CYS A 54 7.21 4.81 -2.32
C CYS A 54 8.54 5.11 -1.58
N PHE A 55 8.64 6.28 -0.93
CA PHE A 55 9.80 6.63 -0.10
C PHE A 55 9.97 5.67 1.08
N SER A 56 8.88 5.32 1.75
CA SER A 56 8.89 4.38 2.87
C SER A 56 9.40 3.00 2.44
N VAL A 57 8.92 2.45 1.32
CA VAL A 57 9.41 1.17 0.78
C VAL A 57 10.88 1.27 0.40
N TYR A 58 11.30 2.38 -0.23
CA TYR A 58 12.70 2.63 -0.55
C TYR A 58 13.60 2.65 0.70
N PHE A 59 13.15 3.25 1.80
CA PHE A 59 13.87 3.24 3.08
C PHE A 59 13.94 1.83 3.69
N LEU A 60 12.86 1.05 3.63
CA LEU A 60 12.87 -0.34 4.08
C LEU A 60 13.90 -1.20 3.31
N LYS A 61 14.03 -0.99 2.00
CA LYS A 61 15.03 -1.69 1.17
C LYS A 61 16.47 -1.41 1.61
N LYS A 62 16.74 -0.21 2.11
CA LYS A 62 18.08 0.22 2.60
C LYS A 62 18.46 -0.34 3.97
N LEU A 63 17.56 -1.03 4.67
CA LEU A 63 17.89 -1.68 5.92
C LEU A 63 18.82 -2.87 5.68
N GLU A 64 19.82 -3.01 6.55
CA GLU A 64 20.66 -4.20 6.63
C GLU A 64 19.83 -5.41 7.11
N PRO A 65 19.90 -6.56 6.41
CA PRO A 65 19.23 -7.79 6.83
C PRO A 65 19.93 -8.43 8.04
N GLU A 66 19.19 -9.16 8.88
CA GLU A 66 19.72 -9.79 10.08
C GLU A 66 20.68 -10.98 9.79
N ASN A 67 21.79 -11.07 10.54
CA ASN A 67 22.90 -12.02 10.32
C ASN A 67 22.58 -13.50 10.56
N ASN A 68 21.37 -13.86 11.00
CA ASN A 68 20.93 -15.25 11.15
C ASN A 68 19.64 -15.46 10.35
N ARG A 69 19.77 -15.38 9.02
CA ARG A 69 18.67 -15.76 8.13
C ARG A 69 18.40 -17.24 8.31
N LEU A 70 17.34 -17.58 9.03
CA LEU A 70 16.66 -18.83 8.69
C LEU A 70 16.13 -18.63 7.26
N PRO A 71 16.52 -19.46 6.29
CA PRO A 71 15.93 -19.39 4.97
C PRO A 71 14.42 -19.51 5.14
N VAL A 72 13.68 -18.55 4.61
CA VAL A 72 12.23 -18.55 4.66
C VAL A 72 11.76 -19.59 3.64
N THR A 73 11.79 -20.87 4.02
CA THR A 73 11.52 -22.00 3.12
C THR A 73 10.05 -22.13 2.73
N TRP A 74 9.15 -21.49 3.48
CA TRP A 74 7.70 -21.58 3.31
C TRP A 74 7.10 -20.46 2.43
N ILE A 75 7.87 -19.43 2.08
CA ILE A 75 7.42 -18.41 1.11
C ILE A 75 7.84 -18.86 -0.28
N PRO A 76 6.92 -18.94 -1.26
CA PRO A 76 7.27 -19.32 -2.62
C PRO A 76 8.36 -18.40 -3.19
N ASN A 77 9.46 -18.99 -3.67
CA ASN A 77 10.58 -18.24 -4.26
C ASN A 77 10.14 -17.30 -5.40
N GLN A 78 9.03 -17.63 -6.06
CA GLN A 78 8.41 -16.83 -7.12
C GLN A 78 8.00 -15.44 -6.63
N LEU A 79 7.41 -15.32 -5.43
CA LEU A 79 6.99 -14.04 -4.84
C LEU A 79 8.16 -13.13 -4.47
N LEU A 80 9.28 -13.73 -4.08
CA LEU A 80 10.52 -13.02 -3.72
C LEU A 80 11.42 -12.75 -4.93
N SER A 81 11.16 -13.39 -6.07
CA SER A 81 11.90 -13.17 -7.31
C SER A 81 11.67 -11.77 -7.86
N VAL A 82 12.64 -11.25 -8.63
CA VAL A 82 12.51 -9.96 -9.32
C VAL A 82 11.26 -9.92 -10.20
N ASN A 83 10.95 -11.02 -10.89
CA ASN A 83 9.77 -11.10 -11.76
C ASN A 83 8.47 -11.06 -10.96
N GLY A 84 8.38 -11.78 -9.83
CA GLY A 84 7.21 -11.71 -8.95
C GLY A 84 6.98 -10.31 -8.40
N GLN A 85 8.04 -9.64 -7.93
CA GLN A 85 7.96 -8.25 -7.45
C GLN A 85 7.55 -7.28 -8.57
N ARG A 86 7.98 -7.50 -9.81
CA ARG A 86 7.56 -6.71 -10.97
C ARG A 86 6.07 -6.86 -11.26
N VAL A 87 5.57 -8.10 -11.30
CA VAL A 87 4.13 -8.37 -11.54
C VAL A 87 3.29 -7.72 -10.45
N LEU A 88 3.69 -7.86 -9.18
CA LEU A 88 3.00 -7.23 -8.05
C LEU A 88 3.06 -5.70 -8.11
N GLY A 89 4.19 -5.13 -8.54
CA GLY A 89 4.31 -3.69 -8.78
C GLY A 89 3.38 -3.19 -9.89
N ILE A 90 3.21 -3.96 -10.96
CA ILE A 90 2.27 -3.65 -12.06
C ILE A 90 0.83 -3.71 -11.54
N LEU A 91 0.45 -4.76 -10.83
CA LEU A 91 -0.89 -4.89 -10.24
C LEU A 91 -1.21 -3.73 -9.29
N PHE A 92 -0.22 -3.32 -8.48
CA PHE A 92 -0.36 -2.15 -7.62
C PHE A 92 -0.53 -0.85 -8.43
N GLY A 93 0.27 -0.67 -9.49
CA GLY A 93 0.16 0.49 -10.37
C GLY A 93 -1.20 0.60 -11.05
N ILE A 94 -1.75 -0.53 -11.51
CA ILE A 94 -3.10 -0.59 -12.09
C ILE A 94 -4.15 -0.23 -11.04
N ALA A 95 -4.08 -0.80 -9.84
CA ALA A 95 -5.02 -0.50 -8.76
C ALA A 95 -4.98 1.00 -8.39
N LEU A 96 -3.80 1.58 -8.26
CA LEU A 96 -3.65 3.01 -7.99
C LEU A 96 -4.22 3.87 -9.12
N ALA A 97 -3.94 3.53 -10.37
CA ALA A 97 -4.46 4.26 -11.53
C ALA A 97 -5.99 4.22 -11.57
N LEU A 98 -6.60 3.07 -11.25
CA LEU A 98 -8.05 2.92 -11.14
C LEU A 98 -8.61 3.76 -9.98
N SER A 99 -7.99 3.73 -8.80
CA SER A 99 -8.41 4.55 -7.66
C SER A 99 -8.34 6.05 -7.96
N VAL A 100 -7.28 6.52 -8.62
CA VAL A 100 -7.19 7.94 -8.98
C VAL A 100 -8.21 8.29 -10.06
N ALA A 101 -8.41 7.43 -11.06
CA ALA A 101 -9.44 7.64 -12.07
C ALA A 101 -10.84 7.72 -11.44
N HIS A 102 -11.13 6.84 -10.47
CA HIS A 102 -12.35 6.90 -9.68
C HIS A 102 -12.50 8.25 -8.98
N GLN A 103 -11.49 8.70 -8.21
CA GLN A 103 -11.52 9.97 -7.49
C GLN A 103 -11.65 11.22 -8.38
N LEU A 104 -11.21 11.15 -9.63
CA LEU A 104 -11.38 12.23 -10.61
C LEU A 104 -12.75 12.23 -11.29
N GLY A 105 -13.65 11.30 -10.94
CA GLY A 105 -14.94 11.16 -11.60
C GLY A 105 -14.85 10.62 -13.02
N TYR A 106 -13.69 10.05 -13.40
CA TYR A 106 -13.45 9.56 -14.75
C TYR A 106 -14.47 8.50 -15.18
N MET A 107 -14.80 7.58 -14.27
CA MET A 107 -15.75 6.50 -14.55
C MET A 107 -17.16 7.04 -14.79
N GLU A 108 -17.57 8.10 -14.08
CA GLU A 108 -18.85 8.76 -14.30
C GLU A 108 -18.85 9.57 -15.60
N ALA A 109 -17.74 10.26 -15.89
CA ALA A 109 -17.58 11.09 -17.09
C ALA A 109 -17.61 10.29 -18.41
N ILE A 110 -17.14 9.03 -18.44
CA ILE A 110 -17.21 8.18 -19.63
C ILE A 110 -18.66 7.90 -20.06
N PHE A 111 -19.60 7.80 -19.12
CA PHE A 111 -20.99 7.45 -19.42
C PHE A 111 -21.91 8.67 -19.63
N VAL A 112 -21.43 9.88 -19.32
CA VAL A 112 -22.18 11.15 -19.41
C VAL A 112 -21.51 12.12 -20.39
N VAL A 113 -20.85 11.61 -21.43
CA VAL A 113 -20.20 12.45 -22.45
C VAL A 113 -21.26 13.26 -23.21
N ASP A 114 -21.52 14.48 -22.71
CA ASP A 114 -22.17 15.55 -23.45
C ASP A 114 -21.06 16.47 -23.95
N ASP A 115 -20.78 16.40 -25.26
CA ASP A 115 -19.73 17.16 -25.98
C ASP A 115 -19.93 18.70 -25.90
N ARG A 116 -20.97 19.16 -25.20
CA ARG A 116 -21.33 20.58 -25.05
C ARG A 116 -20.60 21.31 -23.94
N VAL A 117 -19.99 20.60 -22.97
CA VAL A 117 -19.39 21.22 -21.76
C VAL A 117 -17.86 21.21 -21.79
N LEU A 118 -17.22 20.20 -22.39
CA LEU A 118 -15.78 20.11 -22.58
C LEU A 118 -15.50 20.07 -24.08
N GLY A 119 -14.66 20.98 -24.59
CA GLY A 119 -14.26 20.95 -25.99
C GLY A 119 -13.66 19.58 -26.34
N ALA A 120 -13.97 19.04 -27.52
CA ALA A 120 -13.57 17.69 -27.94
C ALA A 120 -12.07 17.39 -27.79
N GLY A 121 -11.22 18.41 -27.87
CA GLY A 121 -9.77 18.29 -27.64
C GLY A 121 -9.36 18.15 -26.17
N GLU A 122 -10.07 18.81 -25.25
CA GLU A 122 -9.76 18.80 -23.82
C GLU A 122 -10.33 17.54 -23.15
N SER A 123 -11.52 17.09 -23.56
CA SER A 123 -12.10 15.82 -23.12
C SER A 123 -11.24 14.65 -23.59
N SER A 124 -10.83 14.61 -24.86
CA SER A 124 -9.96 13.55 -25.38
C SER A 124 -8.57 13.53 -24.72
N ALA A 125 -7.98 14.69 -24.42
CA ALA A 125 -6.75 14.77 -23.65
C ALA A 125 -6.92 14.24 -22.21
N PHE A 126 -8.02 14.57 -21.54
CA PHE A 126 -8.35 14.03 -20.22
C PHE A 126 -8.53 12.50 -20.25
N PHE A 127 -9.21 11.98 -21.29
CA PHE A 127 -9.43 10.55 -21.50
C PHE A 127 -8.13 9.76 -21.77
N VAL A 128 -7.19 10.34 -22.51
CA VAL A 128 -5.94 9.67 -22.85
C VAL A 128 -4.88 9.82 -21.76
N TYR A 129 -4.66 11.04 -21.26
CA TYR A 129 -3.55 11.32 -20.35
C TYR A 129 -3.86 11.04 -18.89
N GLY A 130 -5.13 11.04 -18.46
CA GLY A 130 -5.52 10.73 -17.10
C GLY A 130 -5.05 9.33 -16.69
N PRO A 131 -5.65 8.25 -17.21
CA PRO A 131 -5.26 6.88 -16.84
C PRO A 131 -3.77 6.57 -17.12
N ALA A 132 -3.23 7.07 -18.23
CA ALA A 132 -1.85 6.81 -18.63
C ALA A 132 -0.82 7.45 -17.68
N SER A 133 -1.05 8.67 -17.21
CA SER A 133 -0.14 9.36 -16.27
C SER A 133 -0.07 8.65 -14.92
N TRP A 134 -1.19 8.11 -14.44
CA TRP A 134 -1.24 7.35 -13.18
C TRP A 134 -0.66 5.95 -13.30
N LEU A 135 -0.81 5.28 -14.46
CA LEU A 135 -0.05 4.07 -14.76
C LEU A 135 1.46 4.36 -14.74
N GLY A 136 1.88 5.49 -15.32
CA GLY A 136 3.25 5.99 -15.23
C GLY A 136 3.74 6.17 -13.78
N ALA A 137 2.90 6.74 -12.91
CA ALA A 137 3.20 6.85 -11.48
C ALA A 137 3.28 5.47 -10.80
N GLY A 138 2.39 4.53 -11.16
CA GLY A 138 2.44 3.14 -10.71
C GLY A 138 3.75 2.42 -11.08
N LEU A 139 4.32 2.73 -12.25
CA LEU A 139 5.62 2.21 -12.67
C LEU A 139 6.78 2.69 -11.78
N ILE A 140 6.67 3.84 -11.11
CA ILE A 140 7.68 4.30 -10.14
C ILE A 140 7.81 3.28 -9.00
N TYR A 141 6.68 2.78 -8.49
CA TYR A 141 6.70 1.76 -7.45
C TYR A 141 7.30 0.44 -7.95
N MET A 142 7.01 0.03 -9.18
CA MET A 142 7.66 -1.12 -9.83
C MET A 142 9.18 -0.94 -9.96
N LEU A 143 9.65 0.25 -10.34
CA LEU A 143 11.08 0.58 -10.39
C LEU A 143 11.71 0.52 -8.99
N ILE A 144 11.03 1.03 -7.98
CA ILE A 144 11.50 0.97 -6.59
C ILE A 144 11.60 -0.48 -6.13
N LEU A 145 10.56 -1.30 -6.33
CA LEU A 145 10.57 -2.73 -5.96
C LEU A 145 11.65 -3.51 -6.69
N SER A 146 11.82 -3.30 -8.01
CA SER A 146 12.78 -4.04 -8.83
C SER A 146 14.23 -3.56 -8.70
N SER A 147 14.47 -2.37 -8.15
CA SER A 147 15.83 -1.84 -7.99
C SER A 147 16.69 -2.68 -7.03
N ALA A 148 17.95 -2.93 -7.37
CA ALA A 148 18.92 -3.46 -6.42
C ALA A 148 19.44 -2.31 -5.55
N THR A 149 18.83 -2.08 -4.38
CA THR A 149 19.28 -1.01 -3.48
C THR A 149 20.31 -1.56 -2.47
N PRO A 150 21.55 -1.04 -2.43
CA PRO A 150 22.53 -1.46 -1.43
C PRO A 150 22.06 -1.05 -0.02
N PRO A 151 22.29 -1.89 1.01
CA PRO A 151 21.95 -1.53 2.38
C PRO A 151 22.80 -0.35 2.84
N ARG A 152 22.14 0.68 3.40
CA ARG A 152 22.81 1.90 3.89
C ARG A 152 22.75 2.03 5.41
N PHE A 153 21.70 1.50 6.04
CA PHE A 153 21.48 1.63 7.47
C PHE A 153 21.89 0.33 8.17
N LYS A 154 23.01 0.39 8.90
CA LYS A 154 23.52 -0.76 9.64
C LYS A 154 22.72 -0.98 10.91
N ARG A 155 22.59 -2.23 11.34
CA ARG A 155 21.81 -2.59 12.55
C ARG A 155 22.35 -1.95 13.83
N ALA A 156 23.66 -1.78 13.92
CA ALA A 156 24.30 -1.17 15.08
C ALA A 156 23.94 0.32 15.24
N GLU A 157 23.51 0.98 14.16
CA GLU A 157 23.19 2.39 14.16
C GLU A 157 21.87 2.68 14.88
N ARG A 158 21.86 3.77 15.65
CA ARG A 158 20.65 4.27 16.33
C ARG A 158 19.52 4.60 15.35
N ARG A 159 19.86 4.92 14.09
CA ARG A 159 18.91 5.29 13.04
C ARG A 159 18.16 4.09 12.44
N TYR A 160 18.57 2.85 12.71
CA TYR A 160 17.96 1.66 12.13
C TYR A 160 16.46 1.52 12.47
N VAL A 161 16.12 1.55 13.76
CA VAL A 161 14.75 1.40 14.25
C VAL A 161 13.81 2.52 13.76
N PRO A 162 14.15 3.82 13.88
CA PRO A 162 13.24 4.87 13.41
C PRO A 162 13.06 4.86 11.88
N VAL A 163 14.08 4.49 11.10
CA VAL A 163 13.93 4.35 9.63
C VAL A 163 12.99 3.19 9.30
N ALA A 164 13.11 2.06 10.00
CA ALA A 164 12.17 0.95 9.84
C ALA A 164 10.76 1.34 10.26
N ALA A 165 10.60 2.04 11.37
CA ALA A 165 9.31 2.55 11.84
C ALA A 165 8.65 3.48 10.82
N LEU A 166 9.40 4.44 10.27
CA LEU A 166 8.92 5.37 9.24
C LEU A 166 8.52 4.62 7.95
N GLY A 167 9.32 3.62 7.57
CA GLY A 167 9.00 2.72 6.47
C GLY A 167 7.67 1.99 6.67
N LEU A 168 7.48 1.37 7.84
CA LEU A 168 6.24 0.66 8.18
C LEU A 168 5.04 1.60 8.30
N LEU A 169 5.21 2.78 8.89
CA LEU A 169 4.16 3.79 9.01
C LEU A 169 3.66 4.24 7.63
N GLY A 170 4.55 4.50 6.67
CA GLY A 170 4.12 4.88 5.32
C GLY A 170 3.42 3.75 4.56
N VAL A 171 3.84 2.49 4.76
CA VAL A 171 3.14 1.32 4.22
C VAL A 171 1.73 1.21 4.80
N ASN A 172 1.60 1.34 6.12
CA ASN A 172 0.32 1.24 6.80
C ASN A 172 -0.60 2.44 6.51
N LEU A 173 -0.04 3.65 6.36
CA LEU A 173 -0.80 4.83 5.95
C LEU A 173 -1.46 4.63 4.58
N MET A 174 -0.71 4.08 3.62
CA MET A 174 -1.26 3.74 2.31
C MET A 174 -2.33 2.63 2.41
N LEU A 175 -2.15 1.65 3.31
CA LEU A 175 -3.18 0.63 3.57
C LEU A 175 -4.47 1.27 4.09
N VAL A 176 -4.39 2.19 5.06
CA VAL A 176 -5.56 2.90 5.60
C VAL A 176 -6.30 3.64 4.50
N TRP A 177 -5.57 4.41 3.69
CA TRP A 177 -6.17 5.17 2.60
C TRP A 177 -6.79 4.25 1.54
N ALA A 178 -6.09 3.20 1.12
CA ALA A 178 -6.60 2.23 0.17
C ALA A 178 -7.83 1.48 0.70
N THR A 179 -7.89 1.23 2.01
CA THR A 179 -9.06 0.61 2.66
C THR A 179 -10.28 1.52 2.57
N ALA A 180 -10.11 2.80 2.91
CA ALA A 180 -11.19 3.79 2.82
C ALA A 180 -11.64 4.03 1.37
N GLU A 181 -10.69 4.11 0.43
CA GLU A 181 -10.98 4.25 -1.00
C GLU A 181 -11.76 3.06 -1.54
N LEU A 182 -11.32 1.84 -1.22
CA LEU A 182 -11.99 0.62 -1.67
C LEU A 182 -13.40 0.52 -1.09
N ASN A 183 -13.59 0.98 0.15
CA ASN A 183 -14.91 1.06 0.77
C ASN A 183 -15.81 2.08 0.05
N ALA A 184 -15.26 3.26 -0.28
CA ALA A 184 -15.99 4.32 -0.98
C ALA A 184 -16.37 3.93 -2.43
N ALA A 185 -15.57 3.10 -3.10
CA ALA A 185 -15.77 2.74 -4.50
C ALA A 185 -16.68 1.52 -4.71
N ILE A 186 -16.59 0.49 -3.85
CA ILE A 186 -17.28 -0.79 -4.08
C ILE A 186 -18.55 -0.93 -3.21
N HIS A 187 -18.65 -0.24 -2.07
CA HIS A 187 -19.70 -0.44 -1.05
C HIS A 187 -19.97 -1.93 -0.79
N ALA A 188 -18.89 -2.69 -0.69
CA ALA A 188 -18.93 -4.14 -0.66
C ALA A 188 -19.56 -4.59 0.67
N SER A 189 -20.77 -5.15 0.63
CA SER A 189 -21.49 -5.55 1.85
C SER A 189 -21.70 -7.06 1.94
N GLY A 190 -21.47 -7.61 3.13
CA GLY A 190 -21.71 -9.03 3.43
C GLY A 190 -20.51 -9.94 3.20
N ILE A 191 -20.53 -11.09 3.89
CA ILE A 191 -19.37 -11.97 4.08
C ILE A 191 -18.75 -12.48 2.76
N PHE A 192 -19.53 -12.56 1.68
CA PHE A 192 -19.03 -13.00 0.37
C PHE A 192 -17.95 -12.06 -0.18
N TRP A 193 -18.05 -10.75 0.08
CA TRP A 193 -17.07 -9.76 -0.37
C TRP A 193 -15.77 -9.76 0.45
N SER A 194 -15.76 -10.41 1.63
CA SER A 194 -14.57 -10.46 2.47
C SER A 194 -13.38 -11.14 1.79
N VAL A 195 -13.63 -12.22 1.07
CA VAL A 195 -12.57 -12.97 0.36
C VAL A 195 -11.93 -12.16 -0.77
N PRO A 196 -12.68 -11.61 -1.75
CA PRO A 196 -12.08 -10.83 -2.83
C PRO A 196 -11.41 -9.55 -2.32
N VAL A 197 -12.01 -8.84 -1.35
CA VAL A 197 -11.41 -7.64 -0.75
C VAL A 197 -10.09 -7.99 -0.05
N PHE A 198 -10.07 -9.07 0.74
CA PHE A 198 -8.84 -9.53 1.38
C PHE A 198 -7.77 -9.88 0.36
N ILE A 199 -8.12 -10.57 -0.73
CA ILE A 199 -7.19 -10.93 -1.80
C ILE A 199 -6.61 -9.68 -2.46
N ILE A 200 -7.43 -8.66 -2.75
CA ILE A 200 -6.97 -7.40 -3.33
C ILE A 200 -5.97 -6.72 -2.38
N LEU A 201 -6.33 -6.52 -1.11
CA LEU A 201 -5.45 -5.90 -0.12
C LEU A 201 -4.15 -6.72 0.07
N ALA A 202 -4.26 -8.05 0.09
CA ALA A 202 -3.13 -8.95 0.19
C ALA A 202 -2.17 -8.78 -1.00
N VAL A 203 -2.68 -8.79 -2.23
CA VAL A 203 -1.87 -8.61 -3.45
C VAL A 203 -1.15 -7.26 -3.45
N LEU A 204 -1.80 -6.20 -2.95
CA LEU A 204 -1.24 -4.85 -2.94
C LEU A 204 -0.17 -4.65 -1.84
N PHE A 205 -0.41 -5.18 -0.64
CA PHE A 205 0.38 -4.82 0.54
C PHE A 205 1.26 -5.95 1.12
N ILE A 206 1.01 -7.22 0.78
CA ILE A 206 1.96 -8.29 1.13
C ILE A 206 3.34 -8.04 0.51
N PRO A 207 3.50 -7.63 -0.77
CA PRO A 207 4.82 -7.45 -1.37
C PRO A 207 5.70 -6.45 -0.62
N THR A 208 5.13 -5.31 -0.20
CA THR A 208 5.88 -4.33 0.60
C THR A 208 6.22 -4.86 1.98
N ARG A 209 5.31 -5.60 2.61
CA ARG A 209 5.57 -6.19 3.92
C ARG A 209 6.64 -7.27 3.84
N LEU A 210 6.69 -8.03 2.74
CA LEU A 210 7.76 -8.99 2.47
C LEU A 210 9.12 -8.31 2.34
N VAL A 211 9.20 -7.09 1.81
CA VAL A 211 10.46 -6.32 1.82
C VAL A 211 10.97 -6.16 3.25
N PHE A 212 10.13 -5.77 4.21
CA PHE A 212 10.54 -5.69 5.61
C PHE A 212 10.86 -7.07 6.21
N PHE A 213 10.03 -8.08 5.93
CA PHE A 213 10.22 -9.43 6.44
C PHE A 213 11.53 -10.07 5.98
N THR A 214 11.96 -9.84 4.74
CA THR A 214 13.27 -10.32 4.24
C THR A 214 14.46 -9.71 4.98
N LYS A 215 14.28 -8.54 5.62
CA LYS A 215 15.29 -7.92 6.48
C LYS A 215 15.24 -8.45 7.90
N HIS A 216 14.04 -8.78 8.39
CA HIS A 216 13.79 -9.20 9.76
C HIS A 216 12.69 -10.29 9.81
N PRO A 217 13.07 -11.57 9.58
CA PRO A 217 12.12 -12.66 9.37
C PRO A 217 11.56 -13.16 10.70
N GLN A 218 10.56 -12.44 11.24
CA GLN A 218 9.88 -12.82 12.46
C GLN A 218 8.41 -13.10 12.22
N VAL A 219 7.96 -14.31 12.58
CA VAL A 219 6.58 -14.76 12.34
C VAL A 219 5.56 -13.84 13.01
N SER A 220 5.88 -13.30 14.19
CA SER A 220 5.00 -12.38 14.93
C SER A 220 4.65 -11.11 14.15
N THR A 221 5.58 -10.55 13.36
CA THR A 221 5.31 -9.32 12.57
C THR A 221 4.48 -9.59 11.31
N LEU A 222 4.43 -10.86 10.88
CA LEU A 222 3.61 -11.32 9.77
C LEU A 222 2.20 -11.70 10.25
N ILE A 223 2.09 -12.29 11.44
CA ILE A 223 0.81 -12.51 12.12
C ILE A 223 0.13 -11.17 12.41
N SER A 224 0.85 -10.20 12.98
CA SER A 224 0.28 -8.87 13.26
C SER A 224 -0.21 -8.17 12.00
N PHE A 225 0.56 -8.28 10.91
CA PHE A 225 0.16 -7.77 9.60
C PHE A 225 -1.08 -8.49 9.04
N GLY A 226 -1.16 -9.81 9.18
CA GLY A 226 -2.33 -10.61 8.78
C GLY A 226 -3.59 -10.19 9.53
N ILE A 227 -3.50 -9.98 10.85
CA ILE A 227 -4.59 -9.46 11.68
C ILE A 227 -5.01 -8.07 11.19
N MET A 228 -4.05 -7.20 10.86
CA MET A 228 -4.34 -5.87 10.33
C MET A 228 -5.06 -5.92 8.97
N LEU A 229 -4.66 -6.81 8.06
CA LEU A 229 -5.34 -7.01 6.78
C LEU A 229 -6.78 -7.53 6.97
N LEU A 230 -6.98 -8.45 7.92
CA LEU A 230 -8.32 -8.92 8.28
C LEU A 230 -9.18 -7.79 8.85
N ALA A 231 -8.61 -6.95 9.72
CA ALA A 231 -9.30 -5.78 10.26
C ALA A 231 -9.68 -4.77 9.17
N ALA A 232 -8.78 -4.49 8.23
CA ALA A 232 -9.06 -3.64 7.07
C ALA A 232 -10.19 -4.22 6.20
N THR A 233 -10.13 -5.52 5.91
CA THR A 233 -11.18 -6.22 5.16
C THR A 233 -12.53 -6.14 5.87
N PHE A 234 -12.54 -6.42 7.18
CA PHE A 234 -13.75 -6.35 7.99
C PHE A 234 -14.35 -4.92 8.01
N SER A 235 -13.48 -3.90 8.04
CA SER A 235 -13.87 -2.49 8.01
C SER A 235 -14.49 -2.06 6.68
N ILE A 236 -14.20 -2.74 5.58
CA ILE A 236 -14.85 -2.51 4.27
C ILE A 236 -16.18 -3.25 4.22
N VAL A 237 -16.18 -4.52 4.62
CA VAL A 237 -17.36 -5.40 4.45
C VAL A 237 -18.56 -5.02 5.34
N ASN A 238 -18.29 -4.34 6.46
CA ASN A 238 -19.29 -3.97 7.47
C ASN A 238 -19.40 -2.47 7.72
N GLY A 239 -18.65 -1.64 6.98
CA GLY A 239 -18.58 -0.19 7.21
C GLY A 239 -19.33 0.58 6.15
#